data_AF-K8FCE8-F1
#
_entry.id   AF-K8FCE8-F1
#
_cell.length_a   1.000
_cell.length_b   1.000
_cell.length_c   1.000
_cell.angle_alpha   90.00
_cell.angle_beta   90.00
_cell.angle_gamma   90.00
#
_symmetry.space_group_name_H-M   'P 1'
#
loop_
_entity.id
_entity.type
_entity.pdbx_description
1 polymer ?
#
loop_
_entity_poly.entity_id
_entity_poly.type
_entity_poly.pdbx_seq_one_letter_code
_entity_poly.pdbx_strand_id
1 'polypeptide(L)'
;MLQREESKTSAIEMSIESSRERRRRRRRQRGRIERKQSSSSSLIFFFFFIFSASSSFVCLFSLFASAETKVGPRSTTTTTTTTATTPFATTATLSHTGGRSFTNSSGAPNVVKPRETRIINGVPSLVSSPRNRIINGVPVYETSAFPFIVAIFGSYADENGNTVRDFRCGGTFISTRHVLTASHCFFSDGLVSNTRNFYDKMEVLVNSVQLDQGGEGQELKFIEIAEAHGNPDFNGINFDQDCTVLRLVRPASEIFDVQPVRLAWGAEEVDEDEYKTVYDENEMCYVVGFGVDSSGFLTEHLNNATVPLVSEETCEHSDSYPGWPYGNPISSSMICAGYKSGGTDACQGDSGGPLLNARTLAQVGIVSWGEGCALENKYGVYTKVSKMRA
;
A
#
# COMPACT_ATOMS: atom_id res chain seq x y z
N MET A 1 7.86 -24.29 59.25
CA MET A 1 7.56 -24.74 57.87
C MET A 1 6.12 -24.39 57.47
N LEU A 2 5.13 -24.64 58.34
CA LEU A 2 3.71 -24.34 58.10
C LEU A 2 3.38 -22.85 57.85
N GLN A 3 3.95 -21.90 58.59
CA GLN A 3 3.71 -20.45 58.38
C GLN A 3 4.21 -19.91 57.02
N ARG A 4 5.16 -20.59 56.38
CA ARG A 4 5.74 -20.16 55.09
C ARG A 4 4.92 -20.66 53.89
N GLU A 5 4.08 -21.66 54.09
CA GLU A 5 3.13 -22.14 53.09
C GLU A 5 1.85 -21.31 53.09
N GLU A 6 1.30 -20.96 54.25
CA GLU A 6 0.10 -20.10 54.35
C GLU A 6 0.32 -18.71 53.72
N SER A 7 1.51 -18.12 53.88
CA SER A 7 1.86 -16.83 53.26
C SER A 7 1.95 -16.90 51.73
N LYS A 8 2.37 -18.03 51.16
CA LYS A 8 2.42 -18.22 49.70
C LYS A 8 1.02 -18.45 49.12
N THR A 9 0.17 -19.19 49.82
CA THR A 9 -1.23 -19.43 49.40
C THR A 9 -2.01 -18.12 49.36
N SER A 10 -1.85 -17.26 50.38
CA SER A 10 -2.50 -15.94 50.44
C SER A 10 -2.05 -15.00 49.31
N ALA A 11 -0.75 -15.00 48.95
CA ALA A 11 -0.24 -14.17 47.85
C ALA A 11 -0.76 -14.63 46.48
N ILE A 12 -0.95 -15.94 46.29
CA ILE A 12 -1.50 -16.51 45.07
C ILE A 12 -3.00 -16.17 44.95
N GLU A 13 -3.76 -16.26 46.04
CA GLU A 13 -5.18 -15.90 46.05
C GLU A 13 -5.42 -14.41 45.73
N MET A 14 -4.60 -13.50 46.29
CA MET A 14 -4.67 -12.07 45.96
C MET A 14 -4.36 -11.79 44.48
N SER A 15 -3.40 -12.52 43.89
CA SER A 15 -3.03 -12.37 42.46
C SER A 15 -4.15 -12.87 41.53
N ILE A 16 -4.79 -13.98 41.90
CA ILE A 16 -5.94 -14.54 41.18
C ILE A 16 -7.14 -13.58 41.26
N GLU A 17 -7.42 -13.00 42.43
CA GLU A 17 -8.55 -12.08 42.59
C GLU A 17 -8.31 -10.75 41.85
N SER A 18 -7.08 -10.22 41.87
CA SER A 18 -6.68 -9.07 41.04
C SER A 18 -6.86 -9.34 39.54
N SER A 19 -6.52 -10.54 39.09
CA SER A 19 -6.70 -10.97 37.70
C SER A 19 -8.18 -11.13 37.32
N ARG A 20 -9.01 -11.63 38.23
CA ARG A 20 -10.48 -11.73 38.06
C ARG A 20 -11.15 -10.36 38.01
N GLU A 21 -10.69 -9.41 38.83
CA GLU A 21 -11.18 -8.02 38.84
C GLU A 21 -10.85 -7.31 37.52
N ARG A 22 -9.62 -7.51 36.99
CA ARG A 22 -9.22 -7.03 35.65
C ARG A 22 -10.07 -7.66 34.54
N ARG A 23 -10.38 -8.96 34.62
CA ARG A 23 -11.29 -9.65 33.67
C ARG A 23 -12.71 -9.08 33.71
N ARG A 24 -13.25 -8.76 34.90
CA ARG A 24 -14.58 -8.15 35.06
C ARG A 24 -14.64 -6.75 34.46
N ARG A 25 -13.59 -5.93 34.64
CA ARG A 25 -13.49 -4.59 34.02
C ARG A 25 -13.44 -4.66 32.49
N ARG A 26 -12.65 -5.58 31.92
CA ARG A 26 -12.56 -5.81 30.47
C ARG A 26 -13.89 -6.25 29.85
N ARG A 27 -14.62 -7.18 30.48
CA ARG A 27 -15.96 -7.61 30.00
C ARG A 27 -16.98 -6.47 30.02
N ARG A 28 -16.98 -5.64 31.06
CA ARG A 28 -17.86 -4.45 31.14
C ARG A 28 -17.53 -3.41 30.07
N GLN A 29 -16.26 -3.26 29.71
CA GLN A 29 -15.83 -2.33 28.67
C GLN A 29 -16.14 -2.83 27.26
N ARG A 30 -15.94 -4.14 26.99
CA ARG A 30 -16.33 -4.79 25.73
C ARG A 30 -17.83 -4.70 25.45
N GLY A 31 -18.67 -4.97 26.46
CA GLY A 31 -20.12 -4.79 26.32
C GLY A 31 -20.58 -3.33 26.14
N ARG A 32 -19.76 -2.35 26.56
CA ARG A 32 -20.01 -0.91 26.33
C ARG A 32 -19.57 -0.48 24.93
N ILE A 33 -18.55 -1.12 24.36
CA ILE A 33 -18.06 -0.89 23.00
C ILE A 33 -19.01 -1.54 21.98
N GLU A 34 -19.46 -2.78 22.19
CA GLU A 34 -20.42 -3.44 21.29
C GLU A 34 -21.75 -2.66 21.20
N ARG A 35 -22.22 -2.06 22.30
CA ARG A 35 -23.38 -1.13 22.27
C ARG A 35 -23.09 0.18 21.54
N LYS A 36 -21.86 0.71 21.59
CA LYS A 36 -21.46 1.90 20.84
C LYS A 36 -21.27 1.60 19.36
N GLN A 37 -20.70 0.46 19.01
CA GLN A 37 -20.46 0.04 17.62
C GLN A 37 -21.79 -0.28 16.92
N SER A 38 -22.74 -0.94 17.60
CA SER A 38 -24.12 -1.13 17.11
C SER A 38 -24.87 0.21 16.90
N SER A 39 -24.65 1.19 17.79
CA SER A 39 -25.23 2.54 17.67
C SER A 39 -24.57 3.37 16.57
N SER A 40 -23.25 3.27 16.38
CA SER A 40 -22.49 4.02 15.38
C SER A 40 -22.67 3.46 13.97
N SER A 41 -22.69 2.14 13.80
CA SER A 41 -22.96 1.50 12.50
C SER A 41 -24.39 1.76 12.01
N SER A 42 -25.36 1.90 12.93
CA SER A 42 -26.75 2.23 12.57
C SER A 42 -26.92 3.72 12.21
N LEU A 43 -26.18 4.64 12.84
CA LEU A 43 -26.23 6.07 12.48
C LEU A 43 -25.50 6.38 11.15
N ILE A 44 -24.41 5.67 10.84
CA ILE A 44 -23.65 5.87 9.60
C ILE A 44 -24.42 5.36 8.37
N PHE A 45 -25.17 4.26 8.49
CA PHE A 45 -26.05 3.78 7.42
C PHE A 45 -27.34 4.63 7.24
N PHE A 46 -27.84 5.28 8.30
CA PHE A 46 -29.05 6.11 8.21
C PHE A 46 -28.84 7.47 7.53
N PHE A 47 -27.62 8.03 7.58
CA PHE A 47 -27.33 9.33 6.95
C PHE A 47 -27.19 9.26 5.42
N PHE A 48 -26.99 8.08 4.83
CA PHE A 48 -26.86 7.91 3.38
C PHE A 48 -28.19 7.62 2.65
N PHE A 49 -29.32 7.40 3.37
CA PHE A 49 -30.59 6.98 2.74
C PHE A 49 -31.78 7.94 2.89
N ILE A 50 -31.62 9.12 3.51
CA ILE A 50 -32.68 10.14 3.55
C ILE A 50 -32.13 11.45 2.98
N PHE A 51 -32.25 11.64 1.66
CA PHE A 51 -32.62 12.90 1.00
C PHE A 51 -32.77 12.68 -0.51
N SER A 52 -33.68 11.78 -0.86
CA SER A 52 -34.34 11.76 -2.17
C SER A 52 -35.81 12.10 -1.94
N ALA A 53 -36.12 13.38 -1.73
CA ALA A 53 -37.44 13.95 -2.01
C ALA A 53 -37.45 15.47 -1.74
N SER A 54 -38.05 16.19 -2.70
CA SER A 54 -38.71 17.49 -2.62
C SER A 54 -37.88 18.79 -2.55
N SER A 55 -37.88 19.46 -3.71
CA SER A 55 -38.44 20.82 -3.90
C SER A 55 -37.58 22.04 -3.56
N SER A 56 -37.13 22.68 -4.64
CA SER A 56 -37.36 24.09 -4.97
C SER A 56 -37.41 25.10 -3.83
N PHE A 57 -36.36 25.93 -3.68
CA PHE A 57 -36.54 27.33 -3.35
C PHE A 57 -35.44 28.21 -3.96
N VAL A 58 -35.90 29.20 -4.71
CA VAL A 58 -35.20 30.32 -5.31
C VAL A 58 -34.93 31.38 -4.22
N CYS A 59 -33.74 31.99 -4.19
CA CYS A 59 -33.57 33.46 -4.27
C CYS A 59 -32.16 33.94 -3.88
N LEU A 60 -31.57 34.68 -4.84
CA LEU A 60 -30.81 35.92 -4.70
C LEU A 60 -30.00 36.17 -3.42
N PHE A 61 -28.68 36.40 -3.60
CA PHE A 61 -28.07 37.66 -3.14
C PHE A 61 -26.92 38.08 -4.05
N SER A 62 -26.82 39.40 -4.17
CA SER A 62 -26.18 40.22 -5.20
C SER A 62 -24.66 40.28 -5.15
N LEU A 63 -24.08 40.36 -6.35
CA LEU A 63 -23.08 41.35 -6.80
C LEU A 63 -22.38 42.18 -5.71
N PHE A 64 -21.04 42.10 -5.66
CA PHE A 64 -20.19 43.29 -5.75
C PHE A 64 -18.87 42.93 -6.43
N ALA A 65 -18.62 43.60 -7.55
CA ALA A 65 -17.34 43.67 -8.23
C ALA A 65 -16.44 44.70 -7.53
N SER A 66 -15.13 44.44 -7.53
CA SER A 66 -14.13 45.51 -7.62
C SER A 66 -12.93 44.98 -8.38
N ALA A 67 -12.81 45.50 -9.60
CA ALA A 67 -11.61 45.48 -10.37
C ALA A 67 -10.76 46.68 -9.96
N GLU A 68 -9.47 46.47 -9.71
CA GLU A 68 -8.48 47.55 -9.81
C GLU A 68 -7.31 47.09 -10.68
N THR A 69 -6.81 48.09 -11.40
CA THR A 69 -6.04 48.04 -12.64
C THR A 69 -4.53 48.09 -12.40
N LYS A 70 -3.80 47.37 -13.26
CA LYS A 70 -2.50 47.69 -13.91
C LYS A 70 -1.45 48.47 -13.11
N VAL A 71 -0.22 47.94 -13.08
CA VAL A 71 0.99 48.51 -13.75
C VAL A 71 2.06 47.41 -13.83
N GLY A 72 2.60 47.16 -15.03
CA GLY A 72 3.82 46.35 -15.25
C GLY A 72 5.08 47.21 -15.19
N PRO A 73 6.29 46.61 -15.27
CA PRO A 73 6.96 46.66 -16.58
C PRO A 73 7.85 45.46 -16.94
N ARG A 74 7.85 45.18 -18.26
CA ARG A 74 9.01 44.99 -19.15
C ARG A 74 9.99 43.84 -18.85
N SER A 75 9.87 42.76 -19.63
CA SER A 75 10.97 41.84 -19.91
C SER A 75 11.40 41.95 -21.37
N THR A 76 12.71 42.05 -21.54
CA THR A 76 13.48 42.24 -22.77
C THR A 76 13.63 40.95 -23.56
N THR A 77 13.26 41.01 -24.85
CA THR A 77 13.52 39.98 -25.85
C THR A 77 15.00 39.94 -26.21
N THR A 78 15.63 38.77 -26.14
CA THR A 78 16.92 38.51 -26.81
C THR A 78 16.77 37.30 -27.71
N THR A 79 16.84 37.56 -29.01
CA THR A 79 16.91 36.58 -30.09
C THR A 79 18.35 36.11 -30.24
N THR A 80 18.58 34.79 -30.31
CA THR A 80 19.84 34.27 -30.86
C THR A 80 19.53 33.14 -31.83
N THR A 81 19.88 33.38 -33.09
CA THR A 81 19.87 32.44 -34.23
C THR A 81 21.27 31.86 -34.37
N THR A 82 21.40 30.57 -34.69
CA THR A 82 22.51 29.86 -35.42
C THR A 82 22.60 28.41 -34.89
N THR A 83 22.89 27.32 -35.62
CA THR A 83 23.02 26.97 -37.04
C THR A 83 22.92 25.44 -37.09
N ALA A 84 22.31 24.89 -38.15
CA ALA A 84 22.30 23.46 -38.41
C ALA A 84 23.69 22.95 -38.85
N THR A 85 24.11 21.78 -38.33
CA THR A 85 25.13 20.96 -38.97
C THR A 85 24.88 19.48 -38.66
N THR A 86 24.43 18.72 -39.66
CA THR A 86 24.64 17.26 -39.76
C THR A 86 26.04 17.03 -40.32
N PRO A 87 26.71 15.88 -40.06
CA PRO A 87 26.60 14.78 -41.03
C PRO A 87 26.91 13.35 -40.52
N PHE A 88 26.70 12.42 -41.46
CA PHE A 88 27.29 11.09 -41.64
C PHE A 88 26.67 9.85 -40.96
N ALA A 89 26.03 9.07 -41.83
CA ALA A 89 25.76 7.65 -41.71
C ALA A 89 27.04 6.81 -41.89
N THR A 90 27.05 5.60 -41.33
CA THR A 90 27.82 4.48 -41.88
C THR A 90 27.01 3.21 -41.77
N THR A 91 26.70 2.64 -42.94
CA THR A 91 26.06 1.36 -43.16
C THR A 91 27.12 0.26 -43.08
N ALA A 92 26.80 -0.87 -42.42
CA ALA A 92 27.48 -2.13 -42.66
C ALA A 92 26.42 -3.21 -42.92
N THR A 93 26.21 -3.49 -44.20
CA THR A 93 25.57 -4.69 -44.72
C THR A 93 26.58 -5.84 -44.76
N LEU A 94 26.18 -7.04 -44.37
CA LEU A 94 26.72 -8.28 -44.92
C LEU A 94 25.56 -9.26 -45.12
N SER A 95 25.29 -9.50 -46.40
CA SER A 95 24.33 -10.45 -46.93
C SER A 95 25.00 -11.78 -47.29
N HIS A 96 24.13 -12.79 -47.47
CA HIS A 96 24.27 -13.94 -48.37
C HIS A 96 25.21 -15.10 -47.96
N THR A 97 24.90 -16.38 -48.18
CA THR A 97 23.95 -17.02 -49.13
C THR A 97 23.80 -18.52 -48.85
N GLY A 98 22.68 -19.10 -49.32
CA GLY A 98 22.57 -20.51 -49.75
C GLY A 98 21.84 -21.41 -48.75
N GLY A 99 20.62 -21.90 -48.94
CA GLY A 99 19.82 -22.09 -50.15
C GLY A 99 19.95 -23.52 -50.69
N ARG A 100 19.00 -24.40 -50.36
CA ARG A 100 18.26 -25.21 -51.36
C ARG A 100 17.12 -26.04 -50.75
N SER A 101 16.00 -25.93 -51.46
CA SER A 101 14.70 -26.60 -51.37
C SER A 101 14.79 -28.10 -51.70
N PHE A 102 13.84 -28.91 -51.22
CA PHE A 102 12.98 -29.78 -52.04
C PHE A 102 11.73 -30.29 -51.27
N THR A 103 10.57 -29.78 -51.69
CA THR A 103 9.25 -30.41 -51.98
C THR A 103 8.52 -31.36 -51.01
N ASN A 104 7.33 -30.89 -50.62
CA ASN A 104 5.98 -31.51 -50.58
C ASN A 104 5.78 -32.99 -50.18
N SER A 105 5.00 -33.17 -49.10
CA SER A 105 3.83 -34.07 -49.12
C SER A 105 2.77 -33.64 -48.08
N SER A 106 1.54 -33.59 -48.55
CA SER A 106 0.27 -33.32 -47.87
C SER A 106 -0.07 -34.27 -46.71
N GLY A 107 -0.64 -33.73 -45.62
CA GLY A 107 -1.32 -34.51 -44.58
C GLY A 107 -1.79 -33.65 -43.39
N ALA A 108 -3.05 -33.20 -43.42
CA ALA A 108 -3.83 -33.01 -42.18
C ALA A 108 -4.42 -34.38 -41.77
N PRO A 109 -5.00 -34.59 -40.57
CA PRO A 109 -5.12 -33.72 -39.38
C PRO A 109 -4.70 -34.44 -38.06
N ASN A 110 -4.74 -33.76 -36.91
CA ASN A 110 -5.20 -34.39 -35.68
C ASN A 110 -5.74 -33.36 -34.68
N VAL A 111 -7.07 -33.23 -34.72
CA VAL A 111 -7.90 -32.62 -33.68
C VAL A 111 -7.85 -33.54 -32.46
N VAL A 112 -7.23 -33.08 -31.37
CA VAL A 112 -7.29 -33.80 -30.10
C VAL A 112 -8.71 -33.68 -29.55
N LYS A 113 -9.43 -34.81 -29.54
CA LYS A 113 -10.77 -34.91 -28.94
C LYS A 113 -10.70 -34.65 -27.43
N PRO A 114 -11.65 -33.91 -26.83
CA PRO A 114 -11.77 -33.80 -25.39
C PRO A 114 -12.07 -35.18 -24.78
N ARG A 115 -11.38 -35.53 -23.71
CA ARG A 115 -11.61 -36.75 -22.93
C ARG A 115 -12.91 -36.60 -22.14
N GLU A 116 -13.76 -37.63 -22.18
CA GLU A 116 -15.12 -37.66 -21.63
C GLU A 116 -15.23 -37.14 -20.19
N THR A 117 -16.16 -36.22 -19.98
CA THR A 117 -16.67 -35.77 -18.69
C THR A 117 -17.46 -36.89 -18.01
N ARG A 118 -17.02 -37.31 -16.83
CA ARG A 118 -17.81 -38.18 -15.95
C ARG A 118 -18.85 -37.33 -15.23
N ILE A 119 -20.12 -37.48 -15.61
CA ILE A 119 -21.25 -36.83 -14.93
C ILE A 119 -21.56 -37.61 -13.65
N ILE A 120 -21.44 -36.95 -12.51
CA ILE A 120 -22.10 -37.38 -11.27
C ILE A 120 -22.86 -36.15 -10.74
N ASN A 121 -24.18 -36.21 -10.72
CA ASN A 121 -25.11 -35.26 -10.10
C ASN A 121 -25.17 -33.81 -10.66
N GLY A 122 -25.20 -33.64 -11.99
CA GLY A 122 -25.95 -32.53 -12.61
C GLY A 122 -25.52 -31.08 -12.37
N VAL A 123 -24.32 -30.81 -11.85
CA VAL A 123 -23.76 -29.44 -11.75
C VAL A 123 -22.39 -29.41 -12.43
N PRO A 124 -22.11 -28.49 -13.36
CA PRO A 124 -20.76 -28.31 -13.87
C PRO A 124 -19.85 -27.82 -12.74
N SER A 125 -19.02 -28.70 -12.19
CA SER A 125 -17.86 -28.27 -11.39
C SER A 125 -16.87 -27.59 -12.33
N LEU A 126 -16.80 -26.26 -12.25
CA LEU A 126 -15.66 -25.48 -12.73
C LEU A 126 -14.45 -25.89 -11.89
N VAL A 127 -13.67 -26.84 -12.40
CA VAL A 127 -12.37 -27.17 -11.82
C VAL A 127 -11.47 -25.94 -11.97
N SER A 128 -10.99 -25.52 -10.81
CA SER A 128 -10.22 -24.33 -10.51
C SER A 128 -8.93 -24.20 -11.31
N SER A 129 -8.69 -22.99 -11.82
CA SER A 129 -7.34 -22.41 -11.86
C SER A 129 -7.33 -21.23 -10.89
N PRO A 130 -6.64 -21.31 -9.75
CA PRO A 130 -6.47 -20.16 -8.88
C PRO A 130 -5.30 -19.33 -9.41
N ARG A 131 -5.41 -17.99 -9.41
CA ARG A 131 -4.31 -17.03 -9.18
C ARG A 131 -4.78 -15.59 -9.41
N ASN A 132 -4.50 -14.68 -8.45
CA ASN A 132 -4.24 -13.21 -8.52
C ASN A 132 -4.90 -12.48 -7.31
N ARG A 133 -4.21 -12.17 -6.18
CA ARG A 133 -3.12 -11.18 -5.83
C ARG A 133 -3.56 -9.70 -5.89
N ILE A 134 -2.71 -8.70 -5.51
CA ILE A 134 -2.87 -7.25 -5.84
C ILE A 134 -3.70 -7.18 -7.12
N ILE A 135 -4.77 -6.39 -7.23
CA ILE A 135 -5.76 -6.68 -8.27
C ILE A 135 -5.06 -6.72 -9.65
N ASN A 136 -5.12 -7.87 -10.33
CA ASN A 136 -4.36 -8.20 -11.54
C ASN A 136 -2.81 -8.22 -11.44
N GLY A 137 -2.28 -8.57 -10.28
CA GLY A 137 -0.87 -8.63 -9.93
C GLY A 137 -0.25 -10.03 -10.05
N VAL A 138 1.07 -10.05 -10.08
CA VAL A 138 1.91 -11.24 -10.27
C VAL A 138 2.66 -11.59 -8.98
N PRO A 139 2.90 -12.88 -8.71
CA PRO A 139 3.65 -13.29 -7.52
C PRO A 139 5.11 -12.94 -7.64
N VAL A 140 5.71 -12.62 -6.51
CA VAL A 140 7.15 -12.46 -6.34
C VAL A 140 7.72 -13.71 -5.69
N TYR A 141 8.40 -14.55 -6.46
CA TYR A 141 8.87 -15.85 -5.97
C TYR A 141 10.14 -15.81 -5.13
N GLU A 142 10.93 -14.74 -5.26
CA GLU A 142 12.26 -14.63 -4.63
C GLU A 142 12.40 -13.29 -3.92
N THR A 143 12.98 -13.29 -2.72
CA THR A 143 13.19 -12.06 -1.95
C THR A 143 14.15 -11.09 -2.63
N SER A 144 15.06 -11.62 -3.46
CA SER A 144 16.03 -10.84 -4.25
C SER A 144 15.39 -9.89 -5.27
N ALA A 145 14.13 -10.12 -5.66
CA ALA A 145 13.41 -9.21 -6.55
C ALA A 145 13.09 -7.87 -5.87
N PHE A 146 12.78 -7.90 -4.58
CA PHE A 146 12.48 -6.71 -3.76
C PHE A 146 13.06 -6.89 -2.34
N PRO A 147 14.40 -6.82 -2.19
CA PRO A 147 15.11 -7.23 -0.95
C PRO A 147 14.86 -6.31 0.24
N PHE A 148 14.27 -5.14 0.00
CA PHE A 148 13.91 -4.15 1.02
C PHE A 148 12.49 -4.34 1.58
N ILE A 149 11.64 -5.19 1.01
CA ILE A 149 10.24 -5.32 1.46
C ILE A 149 10.17 -5.98 2.84
N VAL A 150 9.30 -5.44 3.69
CA VAL A 150 8.94 -6.05 4.97
C VAL A 150 7.43 -6.14 5.13
N ALA A 151 6.99 -7.08 5.96
CA ALA A 151 5.62 -7.15 6.46
C ALA A 151 5.60 -6.78 7.95
N ILE A 152 4.71 -5.89 8.35
CA ILE A 152 4.57 -5.39 9.72
C ILE A 152 3.47 -6.18 10.42
N PHE A 153 3.79 -6.67 11.62
CA PHE A 153 2.88 -7.43 12.46
C PHE A 153 2.73 -6.79 13.84
N GLY A 154 1.50 -6.81 14.35
CA GLY A 154 1.22 -6.65 15.77
C GLY A 154 1.12 -8.03 16.40
N SER A 155 1.77 -8.25 17.54
CA SER A 155 1.73 -9.55 18.23
C SER A 155 1.08 -9.45 19.61
N TYR A 156 0.30 -10.45 19.99
CA TYR A 156 -0.29 -10.56 21.32
C TYR A 156 -0.37 -12.02 21.79
N ALA A 157 -0.44 -12.24 23.10
CA ALA A 157 -0.66 -13.58 23.65
C ALA A 157 -2.17 -13.95 23.66
N ASP A 158 -2.50 -15.12 23.11
CA ASP A 158 -3.86 -15.69 23.23
C ASP A 158 -4.15 -16.20 24.65
N GLU A 159 -5.35 -16.74 24.85
CA GLU A 159 -5.78 -17.25 26.16
C GLU A 159 -4.98 -18.47 26.66
N ASN A 160 -4.28 -19.16 25.76
CA ASN A 160 -3.42 -20.31 26.04
C ASN A 160 -1.95 -19.90 26.19
N GLY A 161 -1.62 -18.62 26.01
CA GLY A 161 -0.25 -18.10 26.04
C GLY A 161 0.52 -18.28 24.73
N ASN A 162 -0.13 -18.69 23.64
CA ASN A 162 0.50 -18.73 22.33
C ASN A 162 0.62 -17.31 21.77
N THR A 163 1.72 -17.04 21.06
CA THR A 163 1.87 -15.78 20.34
C THR A 163 1.04 -15.81 19.07
N VAL A 164 0.10 -14.88 18.95
CA VAL A 164 -0.66 -14.61 17.72
C VAL A 164 -0.06 -13.37 17.06
N ARG A 165 0.09 -13.43 15.73
CA ARG A 165 0.59 -12.33 14.91
C ARG A 165 -0.50 -11.87 13.96
N ASP A 166 -0.87 -10.61 14.06
CA ASP A 166 -1.81 -9.95 13.16
C ASP A 166 -1.02 -9.15 12.13
N PHE A 167 -1.17 -9.50 10.85
CA PHE A 167 -0.64 -8.69 9.76
C PHE A 167 -1.31 -7.32 9.75
N ARG A 168 -0.52 -6.25 9.60
CA ARG A 168 -0.99 -4.86 9.68
C ARG A 168 -0.79 -4.12 8.36
N CYS A 169 0.47 -4.05 7.93
CA CYS A 169 0.91 -3.18 6.86
C CYS A 169 2.17 -3.74 6.19
N GLY A 170 2.51 -3.21 5.02
CA GLY A 170 3.83 -3.35 4.41
C GLY A 170 4.79 -2.23 4.86
N GLY A 171 6.02 -2.33 4.38
CA GLY A 171 7.04 -1.30 4.52
C GLY A 171 8.29 -1.62 3.71
N THR A 172 9.25 -0.70 3.74
CA THR A 172 10.55 -0.87 3.07
C THR A 172 11.72 -0.52 3.97
N PHE A 173 12.80 -1.30 3.90
CA PHE A 173 14.07 -0.89 4.48
C PHE A 173 14.63 0.35 3.76
N ILE A 174 14.90 1.41 4.53
CA ILE A 174 15.59 2.62 4.06
C ILE A 174 17.01 2.75 4.66
N SER A 175 17.34 1.85 5.60
CA SER A 175 18.71 1.54 6.04
C SER A 175 18.71 0.14 6.63
N THR A 176 19.85 -0.34 7.13
CA THR A 176 19.93 -1.65 7.79
C THR A 176 19.12 -1.74 9.09
N ARG A 177 18.63 -0.62 9.64
CA ARG A 177 17.89 -0.58 10.92
C ARG A 177 16.59 0.24 10.88
N HIS A 178 16.26 0.84 9.74
CA HIS A 178 15.07 1.69 9.62
C HIS A 178 14.17 1.21 8.50
N VAL A 179 12.86 1.22 8.78
CA VAL A 179 11.80 0.85 7.83
C VAL A 179 10.89 2.06 7.62
N LEU A 180 10.59 2.38 6.36
CA LEU A 180 9.60 3.38 5.96
C LEU A 180 8.24 2.71 5.77
N THR A 181 7.19 3.35 6.27
CA THR A 181 5.79 2.88 6.18
C THR A 181 4.82 4.06 6.36
N ALA A 182 3.53 3.80 6.40
CA ALA A 182 2.49 4.80 6.61
C ALA A 182 2.24 5.08 8.10
N SER A 183 1.83 6.30 8.45
CA SER A 183 1.45 6.68 9.82
C SER A 183 0.17 6.02 10.28
N HIS A 184 -0.82 5.84 9.40
CA HIS A 184 -2.09 5.22 9.77
C HIS A 184 -1.94 3.77 10.28
N CYS A 185 -0.82 3.10 9.96
CA CYS A 185 -0.47 1.78 10.48
C CYS A 185 -0.21 1.77 12.00
N PHE A 186 0.13 2.92 12.59
CA PHE A 186 0.52 3.06 14.00
C PHE A 186 -0.27 4.12 14.77
N PHE A 187 -0.79 5.14 14.08
CA PHE A 187 -1.41 6.31 14.66
C PHE A 187 -2.80 6.55 14.06
N SER A 188 -3.74 7.05 14.87
CA SER A 188 -5.08 7.44 14.41
C SER A 188 -5.15 8.88 13.94
N ASP A 189 -4.34 9.78 14.49
CA ASP A 189 -4.23 11.21 14.15
C ASP A 189 -2.99 11.77 14.85
N GLY A 190 -2.14 12.54 14.15
CA GLY A 190 -0.84 12.99 14.63
C GLY A 190 -0.05 11.84 15.26
N LEU A 191 0.28 11.98 16.55
CA LEU A 191 1.01 10.95 17.34
C LEU A 191 0.10 10.12 18.26
N VAL A 192 -1.22 10.14 18.05
CA VAL A 192 -2.17 9.35 18.84
C VAL A 192 -2.09 7.88 18.40
N SER A 193 -1.37 7.05 19.17
CA SER A 193 -1.17 5.63 18.83
C SER A 193 -2.48 4.82 18.77
N ASN A 194 -2.68 4.07 17.69
CA ASN A 194 -3.77 3.11 17.51
C ASN A 194 -3.38 1.64 17.77
N THR A 195 -2.09 1.34 18.04
CA THR A 195 -1.57 -0.02 18.27
C THR A 195 -1.41 -0.39 19.73
N ARG A 196 -0.96 0.54 20.58
CA ARG A 196 -0.46 0.28 21.95
C ARG A 196 -1.43 -0.42 22.90
N ASN A 197 -2.74 -0.37 22.63
CA ASN A 197 -3.75 -1.02 23.46
C ASN A 197 -4.17 -2.42 22.95
N PHE A 198 -3.69 -2.82 21.77
CA PHE A 198 -4.09 -4.04 21.09
C PHE A 198 -2.96 -5.08 21.04
N TYR A 199 -1.71 -4.62 20.91
CA TYR A 199 -0.55 -5.48 20.74
C TYR A 199 0.41 -5.36 21.91
N ASP A 200 0.99 -6.50 22.31
CA ASP A 200 2.04 -6.58 23.31
C ASP A 200 3.37 -6.05 22.73
N LYS A 201 3.62 -6.29 21.45
CA LYS A 201 4.77 -5.77 20.69
C LYS A 201 4.46 -5.65 19.20
N MET A 202 5.26 -4.83 18.52
CA MET A 202 5.24 -4.68 17.07
C MET A 202 6.53 -5.27 16.48
N GLU A 203 6.43 -5.99 15.37
CA GLU A 203 7.55 -6.67 14.74
C GLU A 203 7.49 -6.52 13.22
N VAL A 204 8.64 -6.66 12.55
CA VAL A 204 8.72 -6.80 11.10
C VAL A 204 9.16 -8.21 10.73
N LEU A 205 8.44 -8.84 9.81
CA LEU A 205 8.87 -10.02 9.07
C LEU A 205 9.80 -9.57 7.94
N VAL A 206 10.98 -10.16 7.88
CA VAL A 206 12.05 -9.75 6.96
C VAL A 206 12.51 -10.90 6.08
N ASN A 207 13.01 -10.58 4.89
CA ASN A 207 13.55 -11.55 3.93
C ASN A 207 12.59 -12.73 3.70
N SER A 208 11.32 -12.43 3.45
CA SER A 208 10.30 -13.42 3.15
C SER A 208 9.40 -12.95 2.02
N VAL A 209 9.02 -13.88 1.14
CA VAL A 209 7.94 -13.70 0.16
C VAL A 209 6.63 -14.35 0.62
N GLN A 210 6.60 -14.91 1.83
CA GLN A 210 5.42 -15.56 2.41
C GLN A 210 5.12 -14.98 3.80
N LEU A 211 3.84 -14.80 4.11
CA LEU A 211 3.40 -14.47 5.46
C LEU A 211 3.39 -15.73 6.35
N ASP A 212 3.39 -15.52 7.67
CA ASP A 212 3.33 -16.58 8.67
C ASP A 212 2.05 -17.41 8.54
N GLN A 213 2.16 -18.60 7.93
CA GLN A 213 1.07 -19.54 7.73
C GLN A 213 0.89 -20.51 8.92
N GLY A 214 1.71 -20.40 9.98
CA GLY A 214 1.67 -21.37 11.08
C GLY A 214 1.99 -22.82 10.68
N GLY A 215 2.61 -23.03 9.51
CA GLY A 215 3.02 -24.34 9.00
C GLY A 215 4.44 -24.75 9.45
N GLU A 216 4.66 -26.05 9.64
CA GLU A 216 6.00 -26.57 9.97
C GLU A 216 6.96 -26.44 8.78
N GLY A 217 8.15 -25.87 9.02
CA GLY A 217 9.30 -25.96 8.10
C GLY A 217 9.80 -24.66 7.49
N GLN A 218 9.12 -23.52 7.66
CA GLN A 218 9.62 -22.21 7.20
C GLN A 218 10.16 -21.39 8.38
N GLU A 219 11.48 -21.15 8.40
CA GLU A 219 12.09 -20.28 9.41
C GLU A 219 11.84 -18.82 9.06
N LEU A 220 10.70 -18.30 9.50
CA LEU A 220 10.38 -16.87 9.36
C LEU A 220 11.15 -16.06 10.39
N LYS A 221 11.73 -14.95 9.93
CA LYS A 221 12.60 -14.12 10.74
C LYS A 221 11.90 -12.82 11.10
N PHE A 222 11.68 -12.62 12.39
CA PHE A 222 11.06 -11.41 12.93
C PHE A 222 12.09 -10.54 13.65
N ILE A 223 11.92 -9.23 13.53
CA ILE A 223 12.68 -8.23 14.28
C ILE A 223 11.69 -7.30 14.97
N GLU A 224 11.84 -7.12 16.27
CA GLU A 224 11.01 -6.19 17.04
C GLU A 224 11.27 -4.72 16.64
N ILE A 225 10.19 -3.95 16.61
CA ILE A 225 10.22 -2.50 16.40
C ILE A 225 10.47 -1.83 17.74
N ALA A 226 11.59 -1.13 17.88
CA ALA A 226 11.93 -0.40 19.09
C ALA A 226 11.10 0.89 19.22
N GLU A 227 10.85 1.56 18.10
CA GLU A 227 10.19 2.86 18.07
C GLU A 227 9.56 3.12 16.70
N ALA A 228 8.40 3.78 16.70
CA ALA A 228 7.77 4.34 15.51
C ALA A 228 7.87 5.87 15.57
N HIS A 229 8.70 6.45 14.72
CA HIS A 229 8.85 7.89 14.56
C HIS A 229 7.78 8.38 13.58
N GLY A 230 6.59 8.68 14.11
CA GLY A 230 5.47 9.19 13.33
C GLY A 230 5.65 10.64 12.90
N ASN A 231 5.05 11.00 11.78
CA ASN A 231 4.95 12.40 11.37
C ASN A 231 3.95 13.14 12.28
N PRO A 232 4.37 14.18 13.03
CA PRO A 232 3.47 14.93 13.91
C PRO A 232 2.32 15.64 13.17
N ASP A 233 2.52 15.94 11.88
CA ASP A 233 1.53 16.61 11.04
C ASP A 233 0.59 15.64 10.34
N PHE A 234 0.70 14.32 10.60
CA PHE A 234 -0.23 13.32 10.07
C PHE A 234 -1.66 13.65 10.46
N ASN A 235 -2.54 13.76 9.47
CA ASN A 235 -3.96 14.02 9.69
C ASN A 235 -4.76 12.74 9.43
N GLY A 236 -5.35 12.19 10.48
CA GLY A 236 -6.09 10.93 10.40
C GLY A 236 -7.44 11.00 9.69
N ILE A 237 -7.91 12.19 9.33
CA ILE A 237 -9.18 12.41 8.64
C ILE A 237 -8.99 12.34 7.12
N ASN A 238 -7.95 13.01 6.61
CA ASN A 238 -7.68 13.09 5.16
C ASN A 238 -6.39 12.36 4.73
N PHE A 239 -5.68 11.73 5.66
CA PHE A 239 -4.42 11.02 5.43
C PHE A 239 -3.29 11.90 4.89
N ASP A 240 -3.35 13.21 5.09
CA ASP A 240 -2.23 14.09 4.77
C ASP A 240 -1.02 13.76 5.66
N GLN A 241 0.19 13.86 5.10
CA GLN A 241 1.44 13.60 5.82
C GLN A 241 1.56 12.17 6.41
N ASP A 242 0.97 11.18 5.72
CA ASP A 242 0.90 9.78 6.14
C ASP A 242 2.23 9.01 5.90
N CYS A 243 3.23 9.32 6.72
CA CYS A 243 4.57 8.74 6.66
C CYS A 243 5.16 8.52 8.06
N THR A 244 5.71 7.34 8.30
CA THR A 244 6.37 6.97 9.56
C THR A 244 7.66 6.21 9.29
N VAL A 245 8.69 6.48 10.10
CA VAL A 245 9.94 5.70 10.11
C VAL A 245 10.01 4.85 11.37
N LEU A 246 10.16 3.54 11.18
CA LEU A 246 10.34 2.59 12.27
C LEU A 246 11.83 2.38 12.51
N ARG A 247 12.23 2.30 13.78
CA ARG A 247 13.56 1.90 14.20
C ARG A 247 13.52 0.51 14.80
N LEU A 248 14.31 -0.41 14.28
CA LEU A 248 14.36 -1.80 14.75
C LEU A 248 15.25 -1.96 15.98
N VAL A 249 14.93 -2.92 16.86
CA VAL A 249 15.73 -3.21 18.07
C VAL A 249 17.15 -3.63 17.76
N ARG A 250 17.40 -4.20 16.57
CA ARG A 250 18.72 -4.59 16.06
C ARG A 250 18.78 -4.39 14.54
N PRO A 251 19.95 -4.14 13.95
CA PRO A 251 20.12 -4.11 12.50
C PRO A 251 19.69 -5.45 11.87
N ALA A 252 18.93 -5.36 10.78
CA ALA A 252 18.55 -6.51 9.97
C ALA A 252 19.75 -7.15 9.25
N SER A 253 20.85 -6.40 9.08
CA SER A 253 22.13 -6.90 8.55
C SER A 253 22.79 -7.98 9.41
N GLU A 254 22.34 -8.16 10.65
CA GLU A 254 22.75 -9.30 11.50
C GLU A 254 22.09 -10.63 11.09
N ILE A 255 21.09 -10.58 10.20
CA ILE A 255 20.24 -11.72 9.83
C ILE A 255 20.42 -12.11 8.36
N PHE A 256 20.48 -11.12 7.48
CA PHE A 256 20.62 -11.28 6.03
C PHE A 256 21.25 -10.02 5.44
N ASP A 257 21.70 -10.09 4.18
CA ASP A 257 22.21 -8.92 3.46
C ASP A 257 21.05 -8.00 3.08
N VAL A 258 20.86 -6.93 3.87
CA VAL A 258 19.80 -5.94 3.64
C VAL A 258 20.26 -4.99 2.56
N GLN A 259 19.45 -4.86 1.51
CA GLN A 259 19.64 -3.84 0.49
C GLN A 259 18.54 -2.79 0.67
N PRO A 260 18.82 -1.64 1.30
CA PRO A 260 17.85 -0.57 1.45
C PRO A 260 17.39 -0.03 0.10
N VAL A 261 16.11 0.34 0.02
CA VAL A 261 15.57 1.02 -1.17
C VAL A 261 16.15 2.42 -1.28
N ARG A 262 16.37 2.89 -2.51
CA ARG A 262 16.64 4.30 -2.77
C ARG A 262 15.35 5.09 -2.66
N LEU A 263 15.38 6.24 -2.01
CA LEU A 263 14.23 7.13 -1.92
C LEU A 263 14.35 8.21 -2.99
N ALA A 264 13.26 8.50 -3.70
CA ALA A 264 13.20 9.58 -4.66
C ALA A 264 13.05 10.94 -3.94
N TRP A 265 14.04 11.31 -3.13
CA TRP A 265 14.07 12.55 -2.34
C TRP A 265 14.69 13.75 -3.06
N GLY A 266 15.46 13.50 -4.12
CA GLY A 266 16.21 14.52 -4.84
C GLY A 266 17.23 13.90 -5.79
N ALA A 267 17.77 14.72 -6.67
CA ALA A 267 18.79 14.36 -7.66
C ALA A 267 20.14 13.90 -7.07
N GLU A 268 20.30 13.91 -5.75
CA GLU A 268 21.50 13.41 -5.07
C GLU A 268 21.47 11.89 -4.89
N GLU A 269 20.27 11.29 -4.87
CA GLU A 269 20.04 9.87 -4.58
C GLU A 269 19.76 9.04 -5.84
N VAL A 270 19.43 9.72 -6.93
CA VAL A 270 19.10 9.18 -8.25
C VAL A 270 19.78 10.13 -9.25
N ASP A 271 20.37 9.62 -10.34
CA ASP A 271 21.02 10.45 -11.36
C ASP A 271 20.12 11.65 -11.72
N GLU A 272 20.66 12.86 -11.83
CA GLU A 272 19.86 14.08 -11.93
C GLU A 272 18.85 14.04 -13.08
N ASP A 273 19.23 13.42 -14.21
CA ASP A 273 18.36 13.30 -15.37
C ASP A 273 17.32 12.18 -15.18
N GLU A 274 17.65 11.15 -14.41
CA GLU A 274 16.71 10.11 -14.01
C GLU A 274 15.70 10.65 -12.98
N TYR A 275 16.13 11.36 -11.94
CA TYR A 275 15.27 11.97 -10.91
C TYR A 275 14.25 12.94 -11.49
N LYS A 276 14.63 13.77 -12.47
CA LYS A 276 13.72 14.71 -13.12
C LYS A 276 12.46 14.05 -13.66
N THR A 277 12.55 12.78 -14.02
CA THR A 277 11.47 12.05 -14.68
C THR A 277 10.73 11.06 -13.79
N VAL A 278 11.24 10.71 -12.59
CA VAL A 278 10.62 9.61 -11.79
C VAL A 278 9.19 9.91 -11.30
N TYR A 279 8.78 11.17 -11.37
CA TYR A 279 7.45 11.66 -10.98
C TYR A 279 6.60 12.12 -12.18
N ASP A 280 7.05 11.91 -13.41
CA ASP A 280 6.32 12.32 -14.61
C ASP A 280 5.03 11.49 -14.78
N GLU A 281 4.01 12.13 -15.36
CA GLU A 281 2.76 11.44 -15.71
C GLU A 281 3.04 10.25 -16.64
N ASN A 282 2.32 9.15 -16.44
CA ASN A 282 2.43 7.90 -17.19
C ASN A 282 3.75 7.14 -16.97
N GLU A 283 4.65 7.59 -16.09
CA GLU A 283 5.74 6.73 -15.64
C GLU A 283 5.18 5.49 -14.95
N MET A 284 5.70 4.33 -15.35
CA MET A 284 5.24 3.07 -14.79
C MET A 284 5.87 2.83 -13.43
N CYS A 285 5.06 2.37 -12.50
CA CYS A 285 5.47 2.05 -11.13
C CYS A 285 5.06 0.62 -10.75
N TYR A 286 5.86 0.01 -9.89
CA TYR A 286 5.49 -1.20 -9.18
C TYR A 286 4.86 -0.85 -7.83
N VAL A 287 3.66 -1.36 -7.60
CA VAL A 287 3.11 -1.53 -6.25
C VAL A 287 3.52 -2.92 -5.79
N VAL A 288 4.07 -3.03 -4.58
CA VAL A 288 4.56 -4.30 -4.05
C VAL A 288 4.03 -4.51 -2.63
N GLY A 289 3.42 -5.65 -2.35
CA GLY A 289 2.80 -5.88 -1.05
C GLY A 289 2.12 -7.23 -0.87
N PHE A 290 1.56 -7.41 0.33
CA PHE A 290 0.87 -8.60 0.80
C PHE A 290 -0.66 -8.36 0.95
N GLY A 291 -1.21 -7.44 0.17
CA GLY A 291 -2.61 -7.06 0.22
C GLY A 291 -3.60 -8.10 -0.29
N VAL A 292 -4.87 -7.80 -0.03
CA VAL A 292 -6.04 -8.61 -0.32
C VAL A 292 -6.20 -8.77 -1.83
N ASP A 293 -6.53 -9.99 -2.24
CA ASP A 293 -6.74 -10.32 -3.63
C ASP A 293 -8.16 -10.02 -4.14
N SER A 294 -8.40 -10.26 -5.42
CA SER A 294 -9.73 -10.11 -6.04
C SER A 294 -10.84 -10.99 -5.42
N SER A 295 -10.47 -11.97 -4.58
CA SER A 295 -11.41 -12.82 -3.85
C SER A 295 -11.70 -12.32 -2.43
N GLY A 296 -11.05 -11.23 -2.00
CA GLY A 296 -11.28 -10.60 -0.71
C GLY A 296 -10.49 -11.22 0.45
N PHE A 297 -9.57 -12.14 0.17
CA PHE A 297 -8.71 -12.76 1.19
C PHE A 297 -7.29 -12.17 1.15
N LEU A 298 -6.67 -12.07 2.32
CA LEU A 298 -5.25 -11.69 2.43
C LEU A 298 -4.42 -12.68 1.64
N THR A 299 -3.54 -12.16 0.78
CA THR A 299 -2.57 -13.00 0.08
C THR A 299 -1.49 -13.43 1.06
N GLU A 300 -1.23 -14.72 1.13
CA GLU A 300 -0.16 -15.26 1.97
C GLU A 300 1.22 -15.14 1.30
N HIS A 301 1.29 -14.54 0.11
CA HIS A 301 2.50 -14.46 -0.71
C HIS A 301 2.69 -13.06 -1.29
N LEU A 302 3.93 -12.59 -1.34
CA LEU A 302 4.29 -11.27 -1.85
C LEU A 302 3.95 -11.15 -3.33
N ASN A 303 3.38 -10.00 -3.71
CA ASN A 303 2.94 -9.72 -5.05
C ASN A 303 3.41 -8.35 -5.51
N ASN A 304 3.45 -8.17 -6.83
CA ASN A 304 3.55 -6.85 -7.43
C ASN A 304 2.50 -6.65 -8.52
N ALA A 305 2.18 -5.39 -8.80
CA ALA A 305 1.46 -4.99 -10.00
C ALA A 305 2.06 -3.71 -10.58
N THR A 306 1.83 -3.48 -11.87
CA THR A 306 2.35 -2.30 -12.57
C THR A 306 1.23 -1.31 -12.85
N VAL A 307 1.40 -0.08 -12.39
CA VAL A 307 0.43 1.03 -12.54
C VAL A 307 1.14 2.29 -13.04
N PRO A 308 0.51 3.11 -13.90
CA PRO A 308 1.09 4.39 -14.31
C PRO A 308 0.86 5.47 -13.23
N LEU A 309 1.79 6.41 -13.11
CA LEU A 309 1.55 7.66 -12.39
C LEU A 309 0.49 8.50 -13.11
N VAL A 310 -0.30 9.21 -12.31
CA VAL A 310 -1.40 10.05 -12.76
C VAL A 310 -1.08 11.50 -12.40
N SER A 311 -1.40 12.42 -13.31
CA SER A 311 -1.19 13.85 -13.07
C SER A 311 -2.04 14.36 -11.91
N GLU A 312 -1.54 15.37 -11.20
CA GLU A 312 -2.23 16.02 -10.08
C GLU A 312 -3.61 16.50 -10.52
N GLU A 313 -3.71 17.20 -11.66
CA GLU A 313 -4.99 17.65 -12.25
C GLU A 313 -5.99 16.50 -12.44
N THR A 314 -5.55 15.36 -12.97
CA THR A 314 -6.43 14.20 -13.19
C THR A 314 -6.85 13.57 -11.87
N CYS A 315 -5.94 13.48 -10.90
CA CYS A 315 -6.28 12.90 -9.60
C CYS A 315 -7.24 13.79 -8.81
N GLU A 316 -7.04 15.11 -8.82
CA GLU A 316 -7.88 16.10 -8.16
C GLU A 316 -9.24 16.29 -8.82
N HIS A 317 -9.42 15.78 -10.05
CA HIS A 317 -10.65 15.94 -10.79
C HIS A 317 -11.83 15.33 -10.02
N SER A 318 -12.99 16.00 -10.03
CA SER A 318 -14.16 15.58 -9.24
C SER A 318 -14.73 14.20 -9.61
N ASP A 319 -14.47 13.75 -10.83
CA ASP A 319 -14.84 12.40 -11.29
C ASP A 319 -13.98 11.32 -10.61
N SER A 320 -12.75 11.68 -10.21
CA SER A 320 -11.84 10.83 -9.47
C SER A 320 -12.04 10.97 -7.98
N TYR A 321 -11.94 12.19 -7.46
CA TYR A 321 -12.17 12.46 -6.05
C TYR A 321 -13.07 13.70 -5.88
N PRO A 322 -14.36 13.51 -5.57
CA PRO A 322 -15.27 14.64 -5.41
C PRO A 322 -14.90 15.43 -4.16
N GLY A 323 -14.37 16.65 -4.35
CA GLY A 323 -14.00 17.56 -3.26
C GLY A 323 -15.17 18.26 -2.57
N TRP A 324 -16.42 17.81 -2.75
CA TRP A 324 -17.59 18.46 -2.15
C TRP A 324 -18.23 17.59 -1.07
N PRO A 325 -18.61 18.15 0.10
CA PRO A 325 -18.57 19.57 0.48
C PRO A 325 -17.29 20.05 1.18
N TYR A 326 -16.26 19.20 1.31
CA TYR A 326 -15.16 19.41 2.27
C TYR A 326 -13.83 19.93 1.69
N GLY A 327 -13.78 20.23 0.39
CA GLY A 327 -12.56 20.59 -0.33
C GLY A 327 -11.92 19.39 -1.05
N ASN A 328 -10.93 19.69 -1.91
CA ASN A 328 -10.15 18.66 -2.61
C ASN A 328 -9.44 17.74 -1.58
N PRO A 329 -9.69 16.42 -1.61
CA PRO A 329 -9.08 15.50 -0.66
C PRO A 329 -7.63 15.14 -1.00
N ILE A 330 -7.17 15.46 -2.21
CA ILE A 330 -5.79 15.22 -2.64
C ILE A 330 -4.96 16.46 -2.28
N SER A 331 -3.93 16.26 -1.46
CA SER A 331 -3.01 17.33 -1.07
C SER A 331 -1.72 17.29 -1.89
N SER A 332 -0.94 18.37 -1.85
CA SER A 332 0.39 18.41 -2.50
C SER A 332 1.42 17.44 -1.91
N SER A 333 1.12 16.80 -0.77
CA SER A 333 1.92 15.74 -0.16
C SER A 333 1.60 14.35 -0.72
N MET A 334 0.61 14.25 -1.59
CA MET A 334 0.12 13.00 -2.19
C MET A 334 0.52 12.86 -3.66
N ILE A 335 0.46 11.64 -4.16
CA ILE A 335 0.60 11.29 -5.56
C ILE A 335 -0.34 10.13 -5.88
N CYS A 336 -0.83 10.08 -7.12
CA CYS A 336 -1.79 9.06 -7.55
C CYS A 336 -1.20 8.16 -8.63
N ALA A 337 -1.61 6.89 -8.61
CA ALA A 337 -1.22 5.92 -9.62
C ALA A 337 -2.36 4.93 -9.88
N GLY A 338 -2.53 4.53 -11.14
CA GLY A 338 -3.57 3.60 -11.54
C GLY A 338 -4.08 3.85 -12.95
N TYR A 339 -4.82 2.89 -13.49
CA TYR A 339 -5.44 3.03 -14.79
C TYR A 339 -6.80 3.70 -14.67
N LYS A 340 -7.13 4.61 -15.59
CA LYS A 340 -8.45 5.25 -15.63
C LYS A 340 -9.60 4.23 -15.69
N SER A 341 -9.40 3.13 -16.41
CA SER A 341 -10.37 2.02 -16.50
C SER A 341 -10.51 1.21 -15.20
N GLY A 342 -9.73 1.52 -14.16
CA GLY A 342 -9.56 0.66 -13.00
C GLY A 342 -8.84 -0.65 -13.35
N GLY A 343 -9.19 -1.72 -12.65
CA GLY A 343 -8.72 -3.07 -12.90
C GLY A 343 -7.42 -3.46 -12.18
N THR A 344 -6.36 -2.65 -12.23
CA THR A 344 -5.09 -2.96 -11.52
C THR A 344 -4.84 -1.94 -10.43
N ASP A 345 -4.72 -2.39 -9.17
CA ASP A 345 -4.62 -1.47 -8.04
C ASP A 345 -4.02 -2.12 -6.78
N ALA A 346 -3.40 -1.29 -5.94
CA ALA A 346 -3.12 -1.62 -4.55
C ALA A 346 -4.45 -1.82 -3.81
N CYS A 347 -4.50 -2.72 -2.84
CA CYS A 347 -5.71 -2.92 -2.06
C CYS A 347 -5.40 -3.18 -0.59
N GLN A 348 -6.38 -3.73 0.13
CA GLN A 348 -6.33 -3.75 1.59
C GLN A 348 -5.16 -4.59 2.08
N GLY A 349 -4.32 -4.07 2.96
CA GLY A 349 -3.12 -4.77 3.42
C GLY A 349 -1.85 -4.47 2.62
N ASP A 350 -1.93 -3.74 1.50
CA ASP A 350 -0.74 -3.15 0.87
C ASP A 350 -0.32 -1.83 1.56
N SER A 351 -1.17 -1.28 2.44
CA SER A 351 -0.93 -0.08 3.25
C SER A 351 0.49 -0.01 3.80
N GLY A 352 1.14 1.14 3.64
CA GLY A 352 2.53 1.36 4.08
C GLY A 352 3.60 0.72 3.19
N GLY A 353 3.22 -0.15 2.24
CA GLY A 353 4.12 -0.68 1.22
C GLY A 353 4.56 0.39 0.20
N PRO A 354 5.56 0.09 -0.64
CA PRO A 354 6.09 1.06 -1.58
C PRO A 354 5.31 1.17 -2.89
N LEU A 355 5.33 2.38 -3.45
CA LEU A 355 5.22 2.61 -4.89
C LEU A 355 6.63 2.89 -5.43
N LEU A 356 7.13 2.02 -6.31
CA LEU A 356 8.49 2.08 -6.86
C LEU A 356 8.43 2.53 -8.31
N ASN A 357 9.31 3.44 -8.76
CA ASN A 357 9.47 3.67 -10.19
C ASN A 357 10.00 2.39 -10.87
N ALA A 358 9.37 1.93 -11.95
CA ALA A 358 9.67 0.64 -12.56
C ALA A 358 11.05 0.60 -13.26
N ARG A 359 11.59 1.75 -13.65
CA ARG A 359 12.91 1.88 -14.28
C ARG A 359 14.03 1.87 -13.24
N THR A 360 13.85 2.64 -12.18
CA THR A 360 14.93 2.97 -11.24
C THR A 360 14.88 2.15 -9.95
N LEU A 361 13.72 1.54 -9.66
CA LEU A 361 13.34 0.95 -8.38
C LEU A 361 13.43 1.91 -7.18
N ALA A 362 13.58 3.21 -7.41
CA ALA A 362 13.48 4.20 -6.35
C ALA A 362 12.04 4.29 -5.87
N GLN A 363 11.85 4.37 -4.56
CA GLN A 363 10.55 4.55 -3.96
C GLN A 363 10.08 5.99 -4.14
N VAL A 364 8.99 6.16 -4.88
CA VAL A 364 8.36 7.44 -5.19
C VAL A 364 7.16 7.73 -4.30
N GLY A 365 6.53 6.68 -3.76
CA GLY A 365 5.35 6.79 -2.90
C GLY A 365 5.27 5.73 -1.79
N ILE A 366 4.36 5.95 -0.85
CA ILE A 366 3.95 5.01 0.21
C ILE A 366 2.45 4.76 0.06
N VAL A 367 2.01 3.51 -0.03
CA VAL A 367 0.58 3.15 -0.14
C VAL A 367 -0.18 3.73 1.06
N SER A 368 -1.17 4.57 0.81
CA SER A 368 -1.90 5.28 1.88
C SER A 368 -3.40 4.96 1.87
N TRP A 369 -4.14 5.38 0.84
CA TRP A 369 -5.58 5.20 0.77
C TRP A 369 -6.12 5.18 -0.67
N GLY A 370 -7.42 4.91 -0.83
CA GLY A 370 -8.13 4.91 -2.10
C GLY A 370 -9.64 4.77 -1.89
N GLU A 371 -10.45 5.09 -2.90
CA GLU A 371 -11.91 4.87 -2.85
C GLU A 371 -12.25 3.57 -3.58
N GLY A 372 -12.48 2.50 -2.81
CA GLY A 372 -12.54 1.15 -3.37
C GLY A 372 -11.17 0.72 -3.91
N CYS A 373 -11.12 -0.49 -4.47
CA CYS A 373 -9.93 -0.98 -5.16
C CYS A 373 -10.27 -1.24 -6.62
N ALA A 374 -9.40 -0.79 -7.53
CA ALA A 374 -9.50 -1.04 -8.97
C ALA A 374 -10.82 -0.58 -9.61
N LEU A 375 -11.49 0.43 -9.03
CA LEU A 375 -12.69 1.02 -9.61
C LEU A 375 -12.34 1.96 -10.77
N GLU A 376 -13.23 2.05 -11.75
CA GLU A 376 -13.08 3.02 -12.84
C GLU A 376 -13.06 4.46 -12.30
N ASN A 377 -12.14 5.28 -12.83
CA ASN A 377 -11.84 6.65 -12.42
C ASN A 377 -11.35 6.82 -10.97
N LYS A 378 -11.16 5.75 -10.19
CA LYS A 378 -10.55 5.82 -8.85
C LYS A 378 -9.13 5.29 -8.92
N TYR A 379 -8.18 6.10 -8.45
CA TYR A 379 -6.76 5.79 -8.47
C TYR A 379 -6.29 5.39 -7.06
N GLY A 380 -5.16 4.69 -6.94
CA GLY A 380 -4.52 4.57 -5.63
C GLY A 380 -3.91 5.92 -5.23
N VAL A 381 -4.05 6.31 -3.96
CA VAL A 381 -3.43 7.52 -3.40
C VAL A 381 -2.28 7.12 -2.47
N TYR A 382 -1.13 7.74 -2.71
CA TYR A 382 0.13 7.43 -2.05
C TYR A 382 0.72 8.69 -1.44
N THR A 383 1.38 8.58 -0.30
CA THR A 383 2.20 9.67 0.24
C THR A 383 3.41 9.88 -0.67
N LYS A 384 3.60 11.09 -1.20
CA LYS A 384 4.69 11.45 -2.11
C LYS A 384 6.01 11.56 -1.35
N VAL A 385 6.93 10.62 -1.59
CA VAL A 385 8.19 10.51 -0.84
C VAL A 385 9.03 11.79 -0.91
N SER A 386 9.07 12.47 -2.05
CA SER A 386 9.81 13.73 -2.22
C SER A 386 9.32 14.87 -1.32
N LYS A 387 8.12 14.77 -0.74
CA LYS A 387 7.54 15.75 0.18
C LYS A 387 7.79 15.43 1.65
N MET A 388 8.43 14.29 1.93
CA MET A 388 8.73 13.79 3.29
C MET A 388 10.21 13.97 3.69
N ARG A 389 11.00 14.72 2.91
CA ARG A 389 12.36 15.13 3.28
C ARG A 389 12.26 16.32 4.23
N ALA A 390 12.59 16.09 5.50
CA ALA A 390 12.62 17.13 6.54
C ALA A 390 13.89 17.97 6.49
#